data_AF-A0A9P7KCC1-F1
#
_entry.id   AF-A0A9P7KCC1-F1
#
_cell.length_a   1.000
_cell.length_b   1.000
_cell.length_c   1.000
_cell.angle_alpha   90.00
_cell.angle_beta   90.00
_cell.angle_gamma   90.00
#
_symmetry.space_group_name_H-M   'P 1'
#
loop_
_entity.id
_entity.type
_entity.pdbx_description
1 polymer ?
#
loop_
_entity_poly.entity_id
_entity_poly.type
_entity_poly.pdbx_seq_one_letter_code
_entity_poly.pdbx_strand_id
1 'polypeptide(L)'
;MLSRSTTFFSEPVVKAVAEKVGASPAQVTLSWAVQRGTIVVPKSEDEGRMTANLKVRLSPRLARLPDHLTRMSTPWQVVELSADDVHAIDSVHVQPGMHKSLLAYHTIKPGCVFGWKYDWLGWDMQAGGIVAEQKKKK
;
A
#
# COMPACT_ATOMS: atom_id res chain seq x y z
N MET A 1 12.43 12.23 -8.38
CA MET A 1 11.05 12.63 -8.69
C MET A 1 10.15 11.41 -8.59
N LEU A 2 9.41 11.25 -7.49
CA LEU A 2 8.31 10.30 -7.48
C LEU A 2 7.24 10.83 -8.45
N SER A 3 6.94 10.04 -9.47
CA SER A 3 5.91 10.33 -10.46
C SER A 3 4.60 10.75 -9.79
N ARG A 4 3.83 11.62 -10.45
CA ARG A 4 2.42 11.93 -10.15
C ARG A 4 1.50 10.71 -10.44
N SER A 5 1.94 9.52 -10.07
CA SER A 5 1.13 8.31 -10.06
C SER A 5 0.30 8.35 -8.79
N THR A 6 -1.02 8.18 -8.89
CA THR A 6 -1.91 8.05 -7.73
C THR A 6 -1.33 7.02 -6.78
N THR A 7 -0.85 7.47 -5.61
CA THR A 7 -0.28 6.58 -4.61
C THR A 7 -1.42 5.86 -3.89
N PHE A 8 -1.16 4.65 -3.41
CA PHE A 8 -2.13 3.92 -2.59
C PHE A 8 -2.66 4.74 -1.40
N PHE A 9 -1.83 5.61 -0.82
CA PHE A 9 -2.20 6.54 0.25
C PHE A 9 -3.21 7.62 -0.18
N SER A 10 -3.35 7.85 -1.49
CA SER A 10 -4.27 8.83 -2.05
C SER A 10 -5.66 8.28 -2.32
N GLU A 11 -5.84 6.96 -2.21
CA GLU A 11 -7.11 6.28 -2.47
C GLU A 11 -8.20 6.78 -1.53
N PRO A 12 -9.42 7.09 -2.04
CA PRO A 12 -10.51 7.65 -1.24
C PRO A 12 -10.86 6.82 -0.01
N VAL A 13 -10.86 5.48 -0.14
CA VAL A 13 -11.15 4.58 0.97
C VAL A 13 -10.10 4.67 2.08
N VAL A 14 -8.82 4.79 1.73
CA VAL A 14 -7.73 4.91 2.71
C VAL A 14 -7.84 6.24 3.45
N LYS A 15 -8.17 7.34 2.75
CA LYS A 15 -8.39 8.64 3.37
C LYS A 15 -9.62 8.66 4.28
N ALA A 16 -10.74 8.10 3.83
CA ALA A 16 -11.96 8.02 4.62
C ALA A 16 -11.74 7.23 5.92
N VAL A 17 -11.03 6.10 5.86
CA VAL A 17 -10.67 5.33 7.05
C VAL A 17 -9.71 6.13 7.95
N ALA A 18 -8.72 6.81 7.37
CA ALA A 18 -7.78 7.66 8.10
C ALA A 18 -8.47 8.78 8.89
N GLU A 19 -9.45 9.45 8.27
CA GLU A 19 -10.29 10.45 8.93
C GLU A 19 -11.15 9.85 10.04
N LYS A 20 -11.81 8.71 9.77
CA LYS A 20 -12.65 7.99 10.74
C LYS A 20 -11.90 7.62 12.03
N VAL A 21 -10.64 7.21 11.90
CA VAL A 21 -9.82 6.70 13.01
C VAL A 21 -8.84 7.75 13.58
N GLY A 22 -8.83 8.97 13.03
CA GLY A 22 -7.95 10.05 13.48
C GLY A 22 -6.45 9.76 13.26
N ALA A 23 -6.10 9.05 12.19
CA ALA A 23 -4.72 8.68 11.88
C ALA A 23 -4.30 9.14 10.48
N SER A 24 -3.01 9.05 10.15
CA SER A 24 -2.55 9.32 8.78
C SER A 24 -2.83 8.13 7.84
N PRO A 25 -2.99 8.37 6.53
CA PRO A 25 -3.14 7.29 5.52
C PRO A 25 -2.00 6.26 5.56
N ALA A 26 -0.78 6.70 5.88
CA ALA A 26 0.37 5.81 6.06
C ALA A 26 0.19 4.88 7.27
N GLN A 27 -0.24 5.41 8.42
CA GLN A 27 -0.50 4.61 9.62
C GLN A 27 -1.64 3.61 9.43
N VAL A 28 -2.71 4.02 8.72
CA VAL A 28 -3.80 3.11 8.34
C VAL A 28 -3.29 1.99 7.46
N THR A 29 -2.48 2.29 6.44
CA THR A 29 -1.92 1.29 5.52
C THR A 29 -1.03 0.29 6.24
N LEU A 30 -0.15 0.76 7.14
CA LEU A 30 0.71 -0.10 7.94
C LEU A 30 -0.11 -0.98 8.91
N SER A 31 -1.11 -0.40 9.57
CA SER A 31 -1.99 -1.12 10.50
C SER A 31 -2.81 -2.18 9.78
N TRP A 32 -3.33 -1.87 8.59
CA TRP A 32 -4.03 -2.82 7.72
C TRP A 32 -3.16 -4.01 7.34
N ALA A 33 -1.93 -3.77 6.85
CA ALA A 33 -1.01 -4.85 6.49
C ALA A 33 -0.66 -5.74 7.70
N VAL A 34 -0.43 -5.11 8.85
CA VAL A 34 -0.18 -5.82 10.13
C VAL A 34 -1.36 -6.69 10.55
N GLN A 35 -2.60 -6.18 10.48
CA GLN A 35 -3.80 -6.90 10.87
C GLN A 35 -4.08 -8.10 9.94
N ARG A 36 -3.62 -8.04 8.68
CA ARG A 36 -3.62 -9.19 7.75
C ARG A 36 -2.43 -10.14 7.94
N GLY A 37 -1.63 -9.96 8.98
CA GLY A 37 -0.50 -10.82 9.31
C GLY A 37 0.75 -10.59 8.46
N THR A 38 0.83 -9.47 7.73
CA THR A 38 2.02 -9.11 6.94
C THR A 38 3.03 -8.37 7.80
N ILE A 39 4.30 -8.78 7.75
CA ILE A 39 5.41 -8.04 8.37
C ILE A 39 5.66 -6.79 7.52
N VAL A 40 5.65 -5.60 8.15
CA VAL A 40 5.86 -4.33 7.45
C VAL A 40 7.24 -3.74 7.77
N VAL A 41 7.94 -3.28 6.73
CA VAL A 41 9.23 -2.59 6.82
C VAL A 41 9.13 -1.29 6.01
N PRO A 42 8.56 -0.20 6.58
CA PRO A 42 8.34 1.04 5.84
C PRO A 42 9.65 1.75 5.52
N LYS A 43 9.83 2.15 4.27
CA LYS A 43 10.98 2.96 3.82
C LYS A 43 10.65 4.45 3.90
N SER A 44 11.50 5.24 4.55
CA SER A 44 11.47 6.70 4.53
C SER A 44 12.91 7.25 4.63
N GLU A 45 13.14 8.40 4.03
CA GLU A 45 14.36 9.22 4.21
C GLU A 45 14.07 10.48 5.03
N ASP A 46 12.79 10.73 5.33
CA ASP A 46 12.33 11.83 6.17
C ASP A 46 12.20 11.35 7.62
N GLU A 47 12.93 12.00 8.52
CA GLU A 47 13.04 11.63 9.94
C GLU A 47 11.70 11.71 10.68
N GLY A 48 10.88 12.73 10.36
CA GLY A 48 9.54 12.89 10.92
C GLY A 48 8.64 11.71 10.56
N ARG A 49 8.66 11.29 9.29
CA ARG A 49 7.94 10.11 8.80
C ARG A 49 8.51 8.80 9.33
N MET A 50 9.83 8.68 9.49
CA MET A 50 10.44 7.50 10.13
C MET A 50 9.90 7.35 11.56
N THR A 51 9.93 8.43 12.33
CA THR A 51 9.40 8.46 13.70
C THR A 51 7.90 8.15 13.72
N ALA A 52 7.12 8.70 12.79
CA ALA A 52 5.69 8.43 12.68
C ALA A 52 5.37 6.98 12.29
N ASN A 53 6.14 6.40 11.36
CA ASN A 53 5.99 5.02 10.91
C ASN A 53 6.35 4.02 12.01
N LEU A 54 7.37 4.33 12.81
CA LEU A 54 7.76 3.52 13.97
C LEU A 54 6.61 3.40 14.97
N LYS A 55 5.81 4.45 15.20
CA LYS A 55 4.70 4.43 16.17
C LYS A 55 3.62 3.36 15.88
N VAL A 56 3.61 2.75 14.69
CA VAL A 56 2.67 1.67 14.33
C VAL A 56 3.17 0.32 14.86
N ARG A 57 2.38 -0.33 15.71
CA ARG A 57 2.73 -1.63 16.30
C ARG A 57 2.65 -2.78 15.30
N LEU A 58 3.66 -3.65 15.32
CA LEU A 58 3.76 -4.86 14.50
C LEU A 58 3.04 -6.05 15.17
N SER A 59 1.76 -6.23 14.89
CA SER A 59 0.93 -7.42 15.18
C SER A 59 0.69 -7.79 16.67
N PRO A 60 -0.41 -8.50 16.98
CA PRO A 60 -0.62 -9.11 18.29
C PRO A 60 0.39 -10.22 18.63
N ARG A 61 1.06 -10.81 17.62
CA ARG A 61 2.01 -11.90 17.82
C ARG A 61 3.28 -11.44 18.55
N LEU A 62 3.73 -10.21 18.32
CA LEU A 62 4.84 -9.61 19.09
C LEU A 62 4.44 -9.18 20.51
N ALA A 63 3.15 -8.99 20.80
CA ALA A 63 2.69 -8.63 22.15
C ALA A 63 2.80 -9.79 23.16
N ARG A 64 3.12 -11.00 22.69
CA ARG A 64 3.37 -12.18 23.53
C ARG A 64 4.86 -12.45 23.78
N LEU A 65 5.75 -11.61 23.26
CA LEU A 65 7.18 -11.77 23.50
C LEU A 65 7.51 -11.32 24.93
N PRO A 66 8.37 -12.06 25.66
CA PRO A 66 8.77 -11.72 27.01
C PRO A 66 9.44 -10.35 27.10
N ASP A 67 9.28 -9.68 28.25
CA ASP A 67 9.59 -8.25 28.49
C ASP A 67 11.00 -7.80 28.10
N HIS A 68 11.97 -8.71 27.99
CA HIS A 68 13.33 -8.39 27.56
C HIS A 68 13.45 -8.00 26.08
N LEU A 69 12.41 -8.25 25.27
CA LEU A 69 12.32 -7.87 23.85
C LEU A 69 11.43 -6.65 23.59
N THR A 70 10.71 -6.11 24.61
CA THR A 70 9.76 -5.00 24.45
C THR A 70 10.32 -3.64 24.90
N ARG A 71 11.63 -3.54 25.11
CA ARG A 71 12.36 -2.44 25.76
C ARG A 71 12.45 -1.11 24.97
N MET A 72 11.52 -0.84 24.06
CA MET A 72 11.35 0.48 23.45
C MET A 72 10.25 1.25 24.19
N SER A 73 10.63 2.35 24.85
CA SER A 73 9.89 3.01 25.93
C SER A 73 8.66 3.84 25.53
N THR A 74 8.03 3.57 24.40
CA THR A 74 6.79 4.25 24.01
C THR A 74 5.74 3.22 23.61
N PRO A 75 4.50 3.27 24.16
CA PRO A 75 3.46 2.33 23.77
C PRO A 75 3.11 2.53 22.30
N TRP A 76 3.55 1.58 21.50
CA TRP A 76 3.23 1.45 20.09
C TRP A 76 1.71 1.30 19.90
N GLN A 77 1.05 2.23 19.22
CA GLN A 77 -0.39 2.20 19.02
C GLN A 77 -0.71 1.67 17.61
N VAL A 78 -1.27 0.46 17.54
CA VAL A 78 -1.98 0.04 16.32
C VAL A 78 -3.24 0.89 16.22
N VAL A 79 -3.49 1.43 15.04
CA VAL A 79 -4.83 1.93 14.72
C VAL A 79 -5.70 0.70 14.51
N GLU A 80 -6.58 0.39 15.47
CA GLU A 80 -7.54 -0.70 15.30
C GLU A 80 -8.49 -0.35 14.16
N LEU A 81 -8.53 -1.22 13.16
CA LEU A 81 -9.40 -1.06 12.01
C LEU A 81 -10.53 -2.07 12.18
N SER A 82 -11.77 -1.65 11.88
CA SER A 82 -12.87 -2.61 11.89
C SER A 82 -12.69 -3.64 10.76
N ALA A 83 -13.32 -4.81 10.89
CA ALA A 83 -13.29 -5.83 9.84
C ALA A 83 -13.77 -5.27 8.48
N ASP A 84 -14.77 -4.38 8.51
CA ASP A 84 -15.29 -3.70 7.33
C ASP A 84 -14.26 -2.74 6.73
N ASP A 85 -13.53 -1.97 7.54
CA ASP A 85 -12.47 -1.09 7.06
C ASP A 85 -11.31 -1.89 6.44
N VAL A 86 -10.93 -3.00 7.08
CA VAL A 86 -9.89 -3.90 6.56
C VAL A 86 -10.31 -4.49 5.21
N HIS A 87 -11.55 -4.95 5.10
CA HIS A 87 -12.11 -5.50 3.87
C HIS A 87 -12.24 -4.43 2.77
N ALA A 88 -12.66 -3.22 3.12
CA ALA A 88 -12.80 -2.11 2.18
C ALA A 88 -11.45 -1.71 1.57
N ILE A 89 -10.41 -1.61 2.39
CA ILE A 89 -9.04 -1.34 1.91
C ILE A 89 -8.52 -2.52 1.09
N ASP A 90 -8.80 -3.76 1.50
CA ASP A 90 -8.37 -4.94 0.76
C ASP A 90 -8.97 -4.99 -0.65
N SER A 91 -10.25 -4.64 -0.78
CA SER A 91 -10.99 -4.70 -2.05
C SER A 91 -10.51 -3.69 -3.10
N VAL A 92 -9.62 -2.75 -2.76
CA VAL A 92 -9.09 -1.76 -3.72
C VAL A 92 -8.46 -2.43 -4.94
N HIS A 93 -7.70 -3.50 -4.76
CA HIS A 93 -7.00 -4.15 -5.87
C HIS A 93 -7.95 -4.75 -6.93
N VAL A 94 -9.19 -5.04 -6.55
CA VAL A 94 -10.21 -5.63 -7.45
C VAL A 94 -10.79 -4.58 -8.40
N GLN A 95 -10.63 -3.29 -8.10
CA GLN A 95 -11.19 -2.23 -8.93
C GLN A 95 -10.52 -2.18 -10.31
N PRO A 96 -11.27 -1.88 -11.39
CA PRO A 96 -10.72 -1.77 -12.73
C PRO A 96 -9.52 -0.82 -12.78
N GLY A 97 -8.43 -1.26 -13.41
CA GLY A 97 -7.22 -0.46 -13.57
C GLY A 97 -6.31 -0.36 -12.34
N MET A 98 -6.57 -1.11 -11.27
CA MET A 98 -5.67 -1.18 -10.10
C MET A 98 -4.51 -2.16 -10.28
N HIS A 99 -4.63 -3.11 -11.19
CA HIS A 99 -3.51 -3.94 -11.64
C HIS A 99 -2.71 -3.16 -12.68
N LYS A 100 -1.82 -2.28 -12.23
CA LYS A 100 -1.02 -1.40 -13.09
C LYS A 100 0.40 -1.19 -12.58
N SER A 101 1.30 -0.81 -13.48
CA SER A 101 2.65 -0.36 -13.11
C SER A 101 2.60 0.98 -12.39
N LEU A 102 3.38 1.10 -11.31
CA LEU A 102 3.58 2.37 -10.60
C LEU A 102 4.72 3.21 -11.21
N LEU A 103 5.47 2.64 -12.15
CA LEU A 103 6.61 3.31 -12.77
C LEU A 103 6.15 4.39 -13.74
N ALA A 104 6.73 5.58 -13.60
CA ALA A 104 6.45 6.76 -14.42
C ALA A 104 6.56 6.49 -15.93
N TYR A 105 7.44 5.57 -16.33
CA TYR A 105 7.77 5.33 -17.73
C TYR A 105 6.56 4.91 -18.57
N HIS A 106 5.55 4.27 -17.94
CA HIS A 106 4.34 3.83 -18.64
C HIS A 106 3.36 4.97 -18.94
N THR A 107 3.47 6.10 -18.25
CA THR A 107 2.60 7.27 -18.46
C THR A 107 3.25 8.36 -19.32
N ILE A 108 4.59 8.40 -19.38
CA ILE A 108 5.34 9.36 -20.23
C ILE A 108 5.02 9.15 -21.72
N LYS A 109 4.99 7.91 -22.18
CA LYS A 109 4.59 7.54 -23.54
C LYS A 109 3.71 6.30 -23.50
N PRO A 110 2.39 6.46 -23.40
CA PRO A 110 1.47 5.34 -23.21
C PRO A 110 1.62 4.26 -24.30
N GLY A 111 1.62 2.99 -23.90
CA GLY A 111 1.75 1.86 -24.81
C GLY A 111 3.19 1.42 -25.10
N CYS A 112 4.18 2.09 -24.52
CA CYS A 112 5.58 1.69 -24.64
C CYS A 112 6.36 1.94 -23.35
N VAL A 113 7.54 1.32 -23.25
CA VAL A 113 8.51 1.52 -22.19
C VAL A 113 9.90 1.55 -22.80
N PHE A 114 10.69 2.58 -22.52
CA PHE A 114 12.04 2.77 -23.09
C PHE A 114 12.10 2.60 -24.63
N GLY A 115 11.06 3.04 -25.35
CA GLY A 115 10.97 2.91 -26.81
C GLY A 115 10.41 1.59 -27.34
N TRP A 116 10.23 0.59 -26.48
CA TRP A 116 9.67 -0.72 -26.83
C TRP A 116 8.16 -0.74 -26.62
N LYS A 117 7.39 -1.16 -27.64
CA LYS A 117 5.94 -1.35 -27.52
C LYS A 117 5.62 -2.57 -26.63
N TYR A 118 4.51 -2.53 -25.90
CA TYR A 118 4.09 -3.67 -25.07
C TYR A 118 3.90 -4.95 -25.90
N ASP A 119 3.30 -4.84 -27.08
CA ASP A 119 3.11 -5.97 -28.01
C ASP A 119 4.45 -6.62 -28.41
N TRP A 120 5.53 -5.84 -28.55
CA TRP A 120 6.85 -6.38 -28.87
C TRP A 120 7.48 -7.16 -27.73
N LEU A 121 7.16 -6.77 -26.49
CA LEU A 121 7.62 -7.44 -25.28
C LEU A 121 6.74 -8.63 -24.90
N GLY A 122 5.64 -8.86 -25.64
CA GLY A 122 4.62 -9.85 -25.28
C GLY A 122 3.89 -9.52 -23.98
N TRP A 123 3.86 -8.24 -23.58
CA TRP A 123 3.22 -7.80 -22.35
C TRP A 123 1.74 -7.52 -22.60
N ASP A 124 0.88 -8.22 -21.87
CA ASP A 124 -0.58 -8.02 -21.91
C ASP A 124 -0.98 -6.77 -21.11
N MET A 125 -0.60 -5.61 -21.64
CA MET A 125 -0.75 -4.31 -20.99
C MET A 125 -1.36 -3.28 -21.94
N GLN A 126 -2.18 -2.41 -21.38
CA GLN A 126 -2.78 -1.26 -22.03
C GLN A 126 -1.99 0.02 -21.74
N ALA A 127 -2.29 1.06 -22.52
CA ALA A 127 -1.76 2.41 -22.33
C ALA A 127 -1.82 2.85 -20.85
N GLY A 128 -0.72 3.44 -20.35
CA GLY A 128 -0.60 3.78 -18.92
C GLY A 128 -0.08 2.65 -18.04
N GLY A 129 0.28 1.49 -18.62
CA GLY A 129 0.85 0.37 -17.88
C GLY A 129 -0.19 -0.41 -17.07
N ILE A 130 -1.45 -0.39 -17.51
CA ILE A 130 -2.54 -1.15 -16.92
C ILE A 130 -2.48 -2.57 -17.48
N VAL A 131 -2.50 -3.59 -16.63
CA VAL A 131 -2.57 -4.99 -17.07
C VAL A 131 -3.97 -5.24 -17.65
N ALA A 132 -4.03 -5.84 -18.84
CA ALA A 132 -5.31 -6.18 -19.42
C ALA A 132 -6.03 -7.24 -18.56
N GLU A 133 -7.35 -7.14 -18.45
CA GLU A 133 -8.12 -8.14 -17.73
C GLU A 133 -7.99 -9.50 -18.44
N GLN A 134 -7.45 -10.47 -17.72
CA GLN A 134 -7.42 -11.87 -18.16
C GLN A 134 -8.87 -12.33 -18.33
N LYS A 135 -9.30 -12.57 -19.57
CA LYS A 135 -10.57 -13.27 -19.82
C LYS A 135 -10.49 -14.60 -19.08
N LYS A 136 -11.24 -14.75 -17.98
CA LYS A 136 -11.33 -16.04 -17.27
C LYS A 136 -11.62 -17.11 -18.31
N LYS A 137 -10.67 -18.02 -18.54
CA LYS A 137 -10.93 -19.22 -19.34
C LYS A 137 -12.07 -19.94 -18.63
N LYS A 138 -13.21 -20.04 -19.32
CA LYS A 138 -14.33 -20.88 -18.91
C LYS A 138 -13.91 -22.35 -18.90
#